data_AF-A0A101NS26-F1
#
_entry.id   AF-A0A101NS26-F1
#
_cell.length_a   1.000
_cell.length_b   1.000
_cell.length_c   1.000
_cell.angle_alpha   90.00
_cell.angle_beta   90.00
_cell.angle_gamma   90.00
#
_symmetry.space_group_name_H-M   'P 1'
#
loop_
_entity.id
_entity.type
_entity.pdbx_description
1 polymer ?
#
loop_
_entity_poly.entity_id
_entity_poly.type
_entity_poly.pdbx_seq_one_letter_code
_entity_poly.pdbx_strand_id
1 'polypeptide(L)'
;MDDQIPGADDDYSGFPRPPAHGIVLLAGSSGPPNHRALGHLALTLARRLGALIDFDGMLFEGPSPFPGTLREVSYDTGDGERSVRQVGDAEFLAAWLGHPGFRLVK
;
A
#
# COMPACT_ATOMS: atom_id res chain seq x y z
N MET A 1 -19.32 7.21 3.40
CA MET A 1 -18.42 6.05 3.37
C MET A 1 -18.09 5.95 1.91
N ASP A 2 -17.10 6.74 1.50
CA ASP A 2 -16.79 6.93 0.09
C ASP A 2 -16.15 5.64 -0.42
N ASP A 3 -16.64 5.21 -1.58
CA ASP A 3 -16.41 3.87 -2.13
C ASP A 3 -14.91 3.58 -2.22
N GLN A 4 -14.49 2.50 -1.55
CA GLN A 4 -13.12 1.97 -1.50
C GLN A 4 -12.73 1.27 -2.82
N ILE A 5 -13.08 1.92 -3.94
CA ILE A 5 -12.70 1.53 -5.28
C ILE A 5 -11.54 2.47 -5.67
N PRO A 6 -10.43 1.95 -6.21
CA PRO A 6 -9.39 2.79 -6.80
C PRO A 6 -10.02 3.86 -7.71
N GLY A 7 -9.58 5.11 -7.56
CA GLY A 7 -10.12 6.24 -8.30
C GLY A 7 -9.89 6.03 -9.80
N ALA A 8 -10.83 6.51 -10.64
CA ALA A 8 -10.68 6.41 -12.09
C ALA A 8 -9.41 7.11 -12.61
N ASP A 9 -8.90 8.09 -11.86
CA ASP A 9 -7.71 8.88 -12.18
C ASP A 9 -6.42 8.35 -11.51
N ASP A 10 -6.49 7.25 -10.76
CA ASP A 10 -5.31 6.64 -10.14
C ASP A 10 -4.38 6.03 -11.20
N ASP A 11 -3.11 6.44 -11.21
CA ASP A 11 -2.14 5.96 -12.19
C ASP A 11 -1.49 4.62 -11.78
N TYR A 12 -2.16 3.51 -12.11
CA TYR A 12 -1.63 2.16 -11.96
C TYR A 12 -0.86 1.65 -13.19
N SER A 13 -0.51 2.51 -14.15
CA SER A 13 0.17 2.08 -15.40
C SER A 13 1.50 1.36 -15.17
N GLY A 14 2.13 1.58 -14.00
CA GLY A 14 3.33 0.87 -13.56
C GLY A 14 3.11 -0.61 -13.17
N PHE A 15 1.87 -1.09 -13.11
CA PHE A 15 1.53 -2.46 -12.73
C PHE A 15 0.92 -3.25 -13.89
N PRO A 16 1.16 -4.57 -13.99
CA PRO A 16 0.63 -5.39 -15.08
C PRO A 16 -0.89 -5.43 -15.15
N ARG A 17 -1.57 -5.26 -14.00
CA ARG A 17 -3.02 -5.23 -13.90
C ARG A 17 -3.43 -4.20 -12.85
N PRO A 18 -4.27 -3.21 -13.19
CA PRO A 18 -4.81 -2.30 -12.20
C PRO A 18 -5.78 -3.05 -11.26
N PRO A 19 -5.86 -2.64 -9.98
CA PRO A 19 -6.83 -3.19 -9.05
C PRO A 19 -8.26 -2.79 -9.47
N ALA A 20 -9.20 -3.74 -9.41
CA ALA A 20 -10.61 -3.48 -9.71
C ALA A 20 -11.44 -3.13 -8.45
N HIS A 21 -10.96 -3.52 -7.27
CA HIS A 21 -11.62 -3.32 -5.97
C HIS A 21 -10.55 -3.17 -4.88
N GLY A 22 -10.88 -2.45 -3.79
CA GLY A 22 -10.04 -2.33 -2.61
C GLY A 22 -10.62 -3.06 -1.39
N ILE A 23 -9.73 -3.47 -0.48
CA ILE A 23 -10.07 -3.90 0.88
C ILE A 23 -9.26 -3.04 1.83
N VAL A 24 -9.92 -2.26 2.67
CA VAL A 24 -9.25 -1.41 3.66
C VAL A 24 -9.08 -2.16 4.97
N LEU A 25 -7.83 -2.17 5.47
CA LEU A 25 -7.47 -2.73 6.77
C LEU A 25 -7.12 -1.59 7.72
N LEU A 26 -7.81 -1.52 8.85
CA LEU A 26 -7.66 -0.44 9.83
C LEU A 26 -7.45 -1.04 11.22
N ALA A 27 -6.63 -0.37 12.03
CA ALA A 27 -6.55 -0.62 13.46
C ALA A 27 -6.92 0.68 14.20
N GLY A 28 -7.81 0.58 15.20
CA GLY A 28 -8.25 1.73 16.00
C GLY A 28 -7.16 2.32 16.91
N SER A 29 -5.93 1.81 16.86
CA SER A 29 -4.77 2.35 17.56
C SER A 29 -3.50 2.14 16.73
N SER A 30 -2.56 3.08 16.85
CA SER A 30 -1.26 3.01 16.17
C SER A 30 -0.18 2.42 17.06
N GLY A 31 0.84 1.81 16.47
CA GLY A 31 2.05 1.36 17.17
C GLY A 31 2.68 0.14 16.52
N PRO A 32 3.93 -0.21 16.88
CA PRO A 32 4.63 -1.32 16.24
C PRO A 32 3.88 -2.66 16.26
N PRO A 33 3.20 -3.07 17.35
CA PRO A 33 2.42 -4.31 17.35
C PRO A 33 1.25 -4.28 16.37
N ASN A 34 0.52 -3.17 16.32
CA ASN A 34 -0.65 -3.02 15.46
C ASN A 34 -0.26 -2.94 13.99
N HIS A 35 0.82 -2.19 13.68
CA HIS A 35 1.38 -2.16 12.34
C HIS A 35 1.75 -3.56 11.88
N ARG A 36 2.48 -4.34 12.70
CA ARG A 36 2.86 -5.71 12.34
C ARG A 36 1.65 -6.63 12.16
N ALA A 37 0.65 -6.54 13.04
CA ALA A 37 -0.58 -7.32 12.91
C ALA A 37 -1.29 -7.01 11.59
N LEU A 38 -1.47 -5.72 11.26
CA LEU A 38 -2.04 -5.30 9.98
C LEU A 38 -1.19 -5.75 8.79
N GLY A 39 0.13 -5.60 8.87
CA GLY A 39 1.03 -6.03 7.81
C GLY A 39 0.97 -7.54 7.55
N HIS A 40 0.93 -8.38 8.58
CA HIS A 40 0.76 -9.82 8.42
C HIS A 40 -0.60 -10.19 7.80
N LEU A 41 -1.67 -9.49 8.20
CA LEU A 41 -3.00 -9.69 7.61
C LEU A 41 -3.02 -9.27 6.14
N ALA A 42 -2.48 -8.09 5.83
CA ALA A 42 -2.33 -7.57 4.47
C ALA A 42 -1.53 -8.53 3.60
N LEU A 43 -0.38 -9.03 4.08
CA LEU A 43 0.44 -9.98 3.35
C LEU A 43 -0.30 -11.28 3.06
N THR A 44 -1.07 -11.79 4.02
CA THR A 44 -1.86 -13.02 3.86
C THR A 44 -2.93 -12.83 2.78
N LEU A 45 -3.64 -11.71 2.79
CA LEU A 45 -4.65 -11.39 1.79
C LEU A 45 -4.03 -11.15 0.41
N ALA A 46 -2.94 -10.39 0.34
CA ALA A 46 -2.24 -10.10 -0.91
C ALA A 46 -1.78 -11.37 -1.61
N ARG A 47 -1.18 -12.31 -0.88
CA ARG A 47 -0.78 -13.62 -1.43
C ARG A 47 -1.97 -14.45 -1.90
N ARG A 48 -3.08 -14.44 -1.15
CA ARG A 48 -4.26 -15.24 -1.48
C ARG A 48 -5.02 -14.70 -2.70
N LEU A 49 -5.05 -13.39 -2.86
CA LEU A 49 -5.83 -12.70 -3.88
C LEU A 49 -4.99 -12.28 -5.09
N GLY A 50 -3.66 -12.39 -5.01
CA GLY A 50 -2.75 -11.77 -5.98
C GLY A 50 -2.90 -10.25 -6.02
N ALA A 51 -3.18 -9.64 -4.85
CA ALA A 51 -3.49 -8.22 -4.74
C ALA A 51 -2.24 -7.37 -4.51
N LEU A 52 -2.32 -6.10 -4.93
CA LEU A 52 -1.38 -5.05 -4.57
C LEU A 52 -1.71 -4.53 -3.16
N ILE A 53 -0.71 -3.94 -2.51
CA ILE A 53 -0.83 -3.32 -1.19
C ILE A 53 -0.65 -1.83 -1.35
N ASP A 54 -1.71 -1.09 -1.04
CA ASP A 54 -1.66 0.35 -0.89
C ASP A 54 -1.20 0.70 0.53
N PHE A 55 -0.16 1.52 0.65
CA PHE A 55 0.37 1.94 1.95
C PHE A 55 -0.20 3.28 2.43
N ASP A 56 -1.14 3.87 1.69
CA ASP A 56 -1.84 5.10 2.05
C ASP A 56 -0.90 6.30 2.28
N GLY A 57 0.24 6.30 1.58
CA GLY A 57 1.25 7.34 1.65
C GLY A 57 2.65 6.86 1.30
N MET A 58 3.66 7.66 1.64
CA MET A 58 5.06 7.38 1.35
C MET A 58 5.73 6.61 2.50
N LEU A 59 6.34 5.47 2.20
CA LEU A 59 7.19 4.72 3.14
C LEU A 59 8.66 5.14 3.05
N PHE A 60 9.14 5.43 1.83
CA PHE A 60 10.52 5.82 1.55
C PHE A 60 10.57 7.00 0.59
N GLU A 61 11.62 7.79 0.72
CA GLU A 61 12.04 8.75 -0.29
C GLU A 61 12.90 8.01 -1.33
N GLY A 62 12.42 7.89 -2.57
CA GLY A 62 13.14 7.20 -3.65
C GLY A 62 12.94 5.68 -3.70
N PRO A 63 13.81 4.95 -4.42
CA PRO A 63 13.62 3.51 -4.66
C PRO A 63 13.72 2.69 -3.37
N SER A 64 12.84 1.69 -3.24
CA SER A 64 12.87 0.74 -2.13
C SER A 64 14.20 -0.05 -2.11
N PRO A 65 14.85 -0.20 -0.94
CA PRO A 65 16.01 -1.09 -0.79
C PRO A 65 15.63 -2.56 -0.60
N PHE A 66 14.33 -2.88 -0.58
CA PHE A 66 13.80 -4.23 -0.37
C PHE A 66 13.43 -4.89 -1.71
N PRO A 67 13.56 -6.23 -1.84
CA PRO A 67 13.11 -6.96 -3.02
C PRO A 67 11.59 -6.81 -3.23
N GLY A 68 11.12 -7.14 -4.43
CA GLY A 68 9.74 -6.91 -4.87
C GLY A 68 9.52 -5.52 -5.47
N THR A 69 8.25 -5.21 -5.74
CA THR A 69 7.83 -3.96 -6.37
C THR A 69 7.30 -2.98 -5.33
N LEU A 70 7.75 -1.73 -5.40
CA LEU A 70 7.14 -0.58 -4.75
C LEU A 70 7.14 0.59 -5.75
N ARG A 71 5.98 1.18 -6.01
CA ARG A 71 5.81 2.28 -6.97
C ARG A 71 4.95 3.38 -6.38
N GLU A 72 5.20 4.59 -6.82
CA GLU A 72 4.32 5.72 -6.57
C GLU A 72 3.12 5.65 -7.52
N VAL A 73 1.93 5.86 -6.97
CA VAL A 73 0.68 6.02 -7.69
C VAL A 73 0.17 7.41 -7.39
N SER A 74 0.02 8.22 -8.44
CA SER A 74 -0.54 9.58 -8.33
C SER A 74 -2.06 9.49 -8.27
N TYR A 75 -2.68 10.39 -7.50
CA TYR A 75 -4.13 10.52 -7.39
C TYR A 75 -4.55 11.96 -7.14
N ASP A 76 -5.79 12.28 -7.50
CA ASP A 76 -6.40 13.59 -7.27
C ASP A 76 -6.91 13.70 -5.82
N THR A 77 -6.61 14.81 -5.15
CA THR A 77 -7.08 15.11 -3.79
C THR A 77 -8.44 15.81 -3.74
N GLY A 78 -9.02 16.15 -4.88
CA GLY A 78 -10.32 16.82 -5.03
C GLY A 78 -10.24 18.36 -4.95
N ASP A 79 -9.06 18.91 -4.64
CA ASP A 79 -8.74 20.35 -4.63
C ASP A 79 -7.97 20.80 -5.89
N GLY A 80 -7.78 19.90 -6.85
CA GLY A 80 -7.03 20.14 -8.08
C GLY A 80 -5.52 19.93 -7.94
N GLU A 81 -5.04 19.49 -6.76
CA GLU A 81 -3.68 19.01 -6.58
C GLU A 81 -3.60 17.49 -6.79
N ARG A 82 -2.39 17.02 -7.13
CA ARG A 82 -2.08 15.60 -7.21
C ARG A 82 -1.22 15.21 -6.02
N SER A 83 -1.66 14.19 -5.30
CA SER A 83 -0.88 13.53 -4.26
C SER A 83 -0.34 12.20 -4.75
N VAL A 84 0.63 11.67 -4.02
CA VAL A 84 1.27 10.37 -4.32
C VAL A 84 1.19 9.46 -3.10
N ARG A 85 0.97 8.17 -3.37
CA ARG A 85 1.06 7.10 -2.39
C ARG A 85 1.88 5.95 -2.95
N GLN A 86 2.54 5.19 -2.08
CA GLN A 86 3.28 4.02 -2.51
C GLN A 86 2.40 2.78 -2.48
N VAL A 87 2.40 2.05 -3.60
CA VAL A 87 1.74 0.76 -3.79
C VAL A 87 2.80 -0.29 -4.04
N GLY A 88 2.74 -1.41 -3.36
CA GLY A 88 3.70 -2.51 -3.50
C GLY A 88 3.08 -3.88 -3.68
N ASP A 89 3.92 -4.87 -3.94
CA ASP A 89 3.50 -6.27 -4.05
C ASP A 89 3.76 -7.07 -2.76
N ALA A 90 3.31 -8.32 -2.76
CA ALA A 90 3.46 -9.22 -1.62
C ALA A 90 4.93 -9.60 -1.33
N GLU A 91 5.82 -9.53 -2.33
CA GLU A 91 7.26 -9.78 -2.12
C GLU A 91 7.88 -8.63 -1.33
N PHE A 92 7.58 -7.40 -1.75
CA PHE A 92 8.00 -6.20 -1.03
C PHE A 92 7.48 -6.17 0.40
N LEU A 93 6.18 -6.40 0.62
CA LEU A 93 5.62 -6.39 1.99
C LEU A 93 6.24 -7.48 2.87
N ALA A 94 6.52 -8.66 2.32
CA ALA A 94 7.18 -9.74 3.06
C ALA A 94 8.60 -9.34 3.51
N ALA A 95 9.37 -8.70 2.62
CA ALA A 95 10.70 -8.22 2.94
C ALA A 95 10.66 -7.06 3.95
N TRP A 96 9.75 -6.10 3.77
CA TRP A 96 9.59 -4.97 4.67
C TRP A 96 9.18 -5.40 6.08
N LEU A 97 8.25 -6.36 6.20
CA LEU A 97 7.83 -6.95 7.48
C LEU A 97 8.98 -7.59 8.26
N GLY A 98 9.98 -8.12 7.56
CA GLY A 98 11.19 -8.69 8.18
C GLY A 98 12.12 -7.65 8.78
N HIS A 99 11.96 -6.36 8.44
CA HIS A 99 12.81 -5.29 8.92
C HIS A 99 12.44 -4.85 10.35
N PRO A 100 13.41 -4.64 11.27
CA PRO A 100 13.13 -4.20 12.64
C PRO A 100 12.35 -2.89 12.72
N GLY A 101 12.56 -1.99 11.76
CA GLY A 101 11.90 -0.69 11.62
C GLY A 101 10.58 -0.72 10.83
N PHE A 102 10.00 -1.89 10.59
CA PHE A 102 8.71 -2.03 9.92
C PHE A 102 7.66 -1.11 10.56
N ARG A 103 6.98 -0.34 9.70
CA ARG A 103 5.87 0.54 10.06
C ARG A 103 4.95 0.72 8.85
N LEU A 104 3.69 1.04 9.14
CA LEU A 104 2.73 1.56 8.17
C LEU A 104 2.64 3.09 8.32
N VAL A 105 2.08 3.74 7.31
CA VAL A 105 1.70 5.17 7.39
C VAL A 105 0.63 5.34 8.48
N LYS A 106 0.61 6.51 9.12
CA LYS A 106 -0.29 6.83 10.24
C LYS A 106 -1.37 7.80 9.81
#